data_AF-A0A239D437-F1
#
_entry.id   AF-A0A239D437-F1
#
_cell.length_a   1.000
_cell.length_b   1.000
_cell.length_c   1.000
_cell.angle_alpha   90.00
_cell.angle_beta   90.00
_cell.angle_gamma   90.00
#
_symmetry.space_group_name_H-M   'P 1'
#
loop_
_entity.id
_entity.type
_entity.pdbx_description
1 polymer ?
#
loop_
_entity_poly.entity_id
_entity_poly.type
_entity_poly.pdbx_seq_one_letter_code
_entity_poly.pdbx_strand_id
1 'polypeptide(L)'
;MDPYGGFEPQVGEIRALRTFRIGPDGLLYPLFSADPWHEGANTARCLRTDRPPHPSPAPDCTCGFYAFGGERWLGDQPRSRHVLAVVACWGHVIAGTRGLRAEHCRVEALWLSAAVPDDLVDRVLRNHPSVAVHRDRARMLAEHPPTELDCYEPSGRGTGRATGRLWWSAAIAAAVVGSLPADWLGGARSAALLTIALAAAFAVAALPLAPRGPDAGRPGRRLLCLATSVWLLAGFLGPVGLVFVRLPLLQAVSIAGLQHLCLLLEGRRIPAHIP
;
A
#
# COMPACT_ATOMS: atom_id res chain seq x y z
N MET A 1 -12.32 8.73 -46.14
CA MET A 1 -12.05 9.12 -44.75
C MET A 1 -13.31 8.82 -43.98
N ASP A 2 -13.31 7.72 -43.25
CA ASP A 2 -14.42 7.29 -42.41
C ASP A 2 -14.17 7.85 -41.00
N PRO A 3 -14.95 8.83 -40.50
CA PRO A 3 -14.67 9.48 -39.22
C PRO A 3 -15.03 8.59 -38.01
N TYR A 4 -15.58 7.38 -38.24
CA TYR A 4 -16.01 6.47 -37.18
C TYR A 4 -15.58 5.02 -37.46
N GLY A 5 -14.29 4.84 -37.77
CA GLY A 5 -13.65 3.53 -37.85
C GLY A 5 -13.68 2.79 -36.50
N GLY A 6 -14.79 2.09 -36.27
CA GLY A 6 -15.09 1.05 -35.28
C GLY A 6 -13.98 0.63 -34.31
N PHE A 7 -14.00 1.23 -33.12
CA PHE A 7 -13.92 0.45 -31.88
C PHE A 7 -15.34 0.49 -31.33
N GLU A 8 -16.14 -0.52 -31.60
CA GLU A 8 -17.41 -0.68 -30.89
C GLU A 8 -17.03 -1.11 -29.46
N PRO A 9 -17.15 -0.25 -28.44
CA PRO A 9 -16.92 -0.70 -27.07
C PRO A 9 -17.92 -1.82 -26.82
N GLN A 10 -17.45 -2.99 -26.37
CA GLN A 10 -18.33 -3.92 -25.68
C GLN A 10 -18.90 -3.16 -24.48
N VAL A 11 -20.11 -2.63 -24.63
CA VAL A 11 -20.75 -1.77 -23.65
C VAL A 11 -20.91 -2.56 -22.36
N GLY A 12 -20.26 -2.14 -21.28
CA GLY A 12 -20.71 -2.43 -19.92
C GLY A 12 -19.64 -2.53 -18.86
N GLU A 13 -18.54 -3.26 -19.09
CA GLU A 13 -17.65 -3.71 -18.02
C GLU A 13 -16.21 -3.21 -18.18
N ILE A 14 -15.62 -2.69 -17.10
CA ILE A 14 -14.20 -2.28 -16.99
C ILE A 14 -13.48 -3.36 -16.19
N ARG A 15 -12.43 -3.97 -16.75
CA ARG A 15 -11.58 -4.91 -16.02
C ARG A 15 -10.58 -4.16 -15.17
N ALA A 16 -10.53 -4.47 -13.89
CA ALA A 16 -9.61 -3.86 -12.95
C ALA A 16 -9.04 -4.90 -11.98
N LEU A 17 -8.05 -4.51 -11.20
CA LEU A 17 -7.34 -5.40 -10.29
C LEU A 17 -7.78 -5.22 -8.84
N ARG A 18 -7.94 -6.31 -8.10
CA ARG A 18 -8.28 -6.25 -6.68
C ARG A 18 -7.61 -7.37 -5.91
N THR A 19 -7.40 -7.19 -4.63
CA THR A 19 -6.95 -8.26 -3.73
C THR A 19 -8.02 -8.61 -2.70
N PHE A 20 -7.95 -9.84 -2.21
CA PHE A 20 -8.84 -10.38 -1.20
C PHE A 20 -8.07 -10.99 -0.04
N ARG A 21 -8.76 -11.20 1.07
CA ARG A 21 -8.39 -12.18 2.10
C ARG A 21 -9.17 -13.46 1.78
N ILE A 22 -8.53 -14.63 1.91
CA ILE A 22 -9.24 -15.91 1.79
C ILE A 22 -9.58 -16.38 3.20
N GLY A 23 -10.87 -16.54 3.48
CA GLY A 23 -11.34 -17.12 4.75
C GLY A 23 -11.08 -18.62 4.80
N PRO A 24 -11.16 -19.25 5.99
CA PRO A 24 -10.99 -20.71 6.14
C PRO A 24 -12.07 -21.52 5.40
N ASP A 25 -13.21 -20.90 5.14
CA ASP A 25 -14.33 -21.39 4.33
C ASP A 25 -14.07 -21.33 2.81
N GLY A 26 -12.97 -20.68 2.38
CA GLY A 26 -12.66 -20.46 0.98
C GLY A 26 -13.48 -19.34 0.33
N LEU A 27 -14.12 -18.46 1.11
CA LEU A 27 -14.76 -17.26 0.58
C LEU A 27 -13.75 -16.12 0.42
N LEU A 28 -14.05 -15.22 -0.52
CA LEU A 28 -13.21 -14.06 -0.85
C LEU A 28 -13.68 -12.81 -0.09
N TYR A 29 -12.93 -12.43 0.94
CA TYR A 29 -13.26 -11.27 1.76
C TYR A 29 -12.53 -10.01 1.30
N PRO A 30 -13.21 -8.86 1.23
CA PRO A 30 -12.56 -7.56 1.12
C PRO A 30 -11.51 -7.35 2.22
N LEU A 31 -10.54 -6.48 1.94
CA LEU A 31 -9.49 -6.15 2.92
C LEU A 31 -10.02 -5.47 4.19
N PHE A 32 -11.16 -4.77 4.09
CA PHE A 32 -11.73 -3.93 5.16
C PHE A 32 -13.22 -4.22 5.45
N SER A 33 -13.72 -5.38 5.04
CA SER A 33 -15.10 -5.82 5.34
C SER A 33 -15.09 -7.32 5.69
N ALA A 34 -15.98 -7.71 6.60
CA ALA A 34 -16.30 -9.10 6.92
C ALA A 34 -17.42 -9.67 6.03
N ASP A 35 -17.97 -8.87 5.11
CA ASP A 35 -18.96 -9.33 4.14
C ASP A 35 -18.24 -9.93 2.91
N PRO A 36 -18.34 -11.25 2.65
CA PRO A 36 -17.64 -11.90 1.56
C PRO A 36 -18.20 -11.51 0.21
N TRP A 37 -17.37 -11.59 -0.82
CA TRP A 37 -17.86 -11.59 -2.20
C TRP A 37 -18.41 -12.96 -2.54
N HIS A 38 -19.54 -12.96 -3.22
CA HIS A 38 -20.21 -14.15 -3.69
C HIS A 38 -19.92 -14.43 -5.15
N GLU A 39 -20.28 -15.64 -5.58
CA GLU A 39 -20.23 -16.02 -6.98
C GLU A 39 -21.09 -15.11 -7.86
N GLY A 40 -20.57 -14.76 -9.03
CA GLY A 40 -21.26 -13.89 -9.99
C GLY A 40 -21.23 -12.40 -9.61
N ALA A 41 -22.32 -11.70 -9.90
CA ALA A 41 -22.42 -10.26 -9.72
C ALA A 41 -22.65 -9.88 -8.25
N ASN A 42 -21.78 -9.03 -7.73
CA ASN A 42 -21.90 -8.39 -6.43
C ASN A 42 -22.34 -6.94 -6.62
N THR A 43 -23.20 -6.42 -5.74
CA THR A 43 -23.70 -5.04 -5.79
C THR A 43 -23.30 -4.27 -4.54
N ALA A 44 -22.65 -3.13 -4.73
CA ALA A 44 -22.16 -2.29 -3.67
C ALA A 44 -23.32 -1.63 -2.93
N ARG A 45 -23.17 -1.50 -1.61
CA ARG A 45 -24.12 -0.81 -0.75
C ARG A 45 -23.35 0.12 0.18
N CYS A 46 -23.95 1.24 0.53
CA CYS A 46 -23.39 2.09 1.57
C CYS A 46 -23.62 1.44 2.93
N LEU A 47 -22.54 1.17 3.68
CA LEU A 47 -22.61 0.59 5.03
C LEU A 47 -22.60 1.65 6.13
N ARG A 48 -22.59 2.94 5.77
CA ARG A 48 -22.64 4.04 6.74
C ARG A 48 -24.04 4.17 7.31
N THR A 49 -24.15 4.10 8.64
CA THR A 49 -25.41 4.28 9.37
C THR A 49 -25.71 5.75 9.68
N ASP A 50 -24.71 6.63 9.58
CA ASP A 50 -24.81 8.06 9.89
C ASP A 50 -25.25 8.93 8.71
N ARG A 51 -25.72 8.32 7.61
CA ARG A 51 -26.20 9.01 6.41
C ARG A 51 -27.49 8.38 5.86
N PRO A 52 -28.35 9.17 5.19
CA PRO A 52 -29.49 8.62 4.46
C PRO A 52 -29.05 7.60 3.41
N PRO A 53 -29.87 6.57 3.11
CA PRO A 53 -29.61 5.65 2.01
C PRO A 53 -29.40 6.40 0.69
N HIS A 54 -28.38 5.99 -0.06
CA HIS A 54 -28.05 6.56 -1.36
C HIS A 54 -27.47 5.49 -2.29
N PRO A 55 -27.53 5.69 -3.63
CA PRO A 55 -26.87 4.82 -4.58
C PRO A 55 -25.36 4.72 -4.31
N SER A 56 -24.77 3.57 -4.61
CA SER A 56 -23.36 3.29 -4.41
C SER A 56 -22.71 2.97 -5.76
N PRO A 57 -21.57 3.58 -6.11
CA PRO A 57 -20.82 4.58 -5.35
C PRO A 57 -21.48 5.96 -5.42
N ALA A 58 -21.33 6.76 -4.37
CA ALA A 58 -21.67 8.18 -4.40
C ALA A 58 -20.38 9.04 -4.41
N PRO A 59 -20.34 10.17 -5.14
CA PRO A 59 -19.15 11.02 -5.21
C PRO A 59 -18.61 11.43 -3.84
N ASP A 60 -19.50 11.87 -2.94
CA ASP A 60 -19.17 12.40 -1.61
C ASP A 60 -19.20 11.34 -0.49
N CYS A 61 -19.19 10.06 -0.85
CA CYS A 61 -19.12 8.94 0.08
C CYS A 61 -17.91 8.05 -0.27
N THR A 62 -17.54 7.12 0.60
CA THR A 62 -16.48 6.12 0.36
C THR A 62 -17.05 4.74 0.05
N CYS A 63 -18.35 4.65 -0.27
CA CYS A 63 -18.97 3.41 -0.71
C CYS A 63 -18.55 3.03 -2.14
N GLY A 64 -18.87 1.80 -2.54
CA GLY A 64 -18.52 1.23 -3.84
C GLY A 64 -17.46 0.15 -3.73
N PHE A 65 -17.37 -0.68 -4.76
CA PHE A 65 -16.26 -1.61 -4.91
C PHE A 65 -15.05 -0.91 -5.49
N TYR A 66 -13.96 -0.89 -4.73
CA TYR A 66 -12.69 -0.34 -5.19
C TYR A 66 -11.92 -1.36 -6.04
N ALA A 67 -11.38 -0.94 -7.17
CA ALA A 67 -10.44 -1.74 -7.95
C ALA A 67 -9.33 -0.85 -8.51
N PHE A 68 -8.14 -1.40 -8.68
CA PHE A 68 -6.95 -0.71 -9.16
C PHE A 68 -6.82 -0.82 -10.66
N GLY A 69 -6.40 0.25 -11.32
CA GLY A 69 -6.18 0.28 -12.76
C GLY A 69 -4.91 -0.44 -13.21
N GLY A 70 -4.02 -0.83 -12.29
CA GLY A 70 -2.77 -1.49 -12.64
C GLY A 70 -1.98 -1.98 -11.44
N GLU A 71 -1.03 -2.87 -11.69
CA GLU A 71 -0.38 -3.66 -10.64
C GLU A 71 0.45 -2.85 -9.65
N ARG A 72 1.01 -1.72 -10.08
CA ARG A 72 1.86 -0.87 -9.23
C ARG A 72 1.14 -0.39 -7.97
N TRP A 73 -0.18 -0.25 -8.03
CA TRP A 73 -1.00 0.25 -6.93
C TRP A 73 -1.38 -0.84 -5.93
N LEU A 74 -1.21 -2.13 -6.28
CA LEU A 74 -1.38 -3.27 -5.37
C LEU A 74 -0.21 -3.43 -4.41
N GLY A 75 0.99 -3.00 -4.82
CA GLY A 75 2.24 -3.18 -4.08
C GLY A 75 2.25 -2.47 -2.72
N ASP A 76 1.39 -1.48 -2.53
CA ASP A 76 1.23 -0.73 -1.29
C ASP A 76 0.37 -1.48 -0.25
N GLN A 77 -0.26 -2.61 -0.62
CA GLN A 77 -1.09 -3.41 0.29
C GLN A 77 -0.38 -4.73 0.65
N PRO A 78 0.14 -4.90 1.87
CA PRO A 78 0.82 -6.14 2.29
C PRO A 78 -0.04 -7.40 2.15
N ARG A 79 -1.36 -7.25 2.25
CA ARG A 79 -2.37 -8.30 2.10
C ARG A 79 -2.55 -8.76 0.65
N SER A 80 -1.91 -8.11 -0.34
CA SER A 80 -2.00 -8.42 -1.78
C SER A 80 -1.04 -9.49 -2.28
N ARG A 81 -0.24 -10.10 -1.38
CA ARG A 81 0.86 -10.98 -1.79
C ARG A 81 0.44 -12.38 -2.21
N HIS A 82 -0.69 -12.87 -1.74
CA HIS A 82 -1.09 -14.26 -1.95
C HIS A 82 -2.28 -14.43 -2.89
N VAL A 83 -2.99 -13.34 -3.16
CA VAL A 83 -4.20 -13.31 -3.96
C VAL A 83 -4.22 -12.05 -4.80
N LEU A 84 -4.48 -12.20 -6.09
CA LEU A 84 -4.78 -11.11 -7.00
C LEU A 84 -5.94 -11.53 -7.87
N ALA A 85 -6.94 -10.68 -8.00
CA ALA A 85 -8.07 -10.91 -8.86
C ALA A 85 -8.11 -9.89 -10.00
N VAL A 86 -8.56 -10.35 -11.15
CA VAL A 86 -9.15 -9.51 -12.19
C VAL A 86 -10.65 -9.50 -11.94
N VAL A 87 -11.20 -8.30 -11.81
CA VAL A 87 -12.63 -8.08 -11.58
C VAL A 87 -13.21 -7.29 -12.74
N ALA A 88 -14.38 -7.71 -13.21
CA ALA A 88 -15.22 -6.91 -14.09
C ALA A 88 -16.03 -5.93 -13.24
N CYS A 89 -16.09 -4.66 -13.65
CA CYS A 89 -16.74 -3.57 -12.93
C CYS A 89 -17.73 -2.82 -13.83
N TRP A 90 -18.97 -2.61 -13.39
CA TRP A 90 -20.01 -1.93 -14.20
C TRP A 90 -21.07 -1.22 -13.37
N GLY A 91 -22.09 -0.67 -14.06
CA GLY A 91 -23.14 0.16 -13.48
C GLY A 91 -22.67 1.59 -13.33
N HIS A 92 -22.95 2.22 -12.18
CA HIS A 92 -22.35 3.50 -11.85
C HIS A 92 -20.88 3.35 -11.48
N VAL A 93 -19.99 3.94 -12.29
CA VAL A 93 -18.54 3.90 -12.09
C VAL A 93 -17.98 5.30 -11.88
N ILE A 94 -17.18 5.46 -10.82
CA ILE A 94 -16.38 6.66 -10.57
C ILE A 94 -14.91 6.28 -10.82
N ALA A 95 -14.39 6.68 -11.97
CA ALA A 95 -12.98 6.50 -12.29
C ALA A 95 -12.12 7.53 -11.53
N GLY A 96 -10.96 7.08 -11.04
CA GLY A 96 -9.93 7.91 -10.44
C GLY A 96 -8.57 7.61 -11.06
N THR A 97 -7.53 8.33 -10.67
CA THR A 97 -6.22 8.22 -11.33
C THR A 97 -5.46 6.92 -11.06
N ARG A 98 -5.88 6.16 -10.05
CA ARG A 98 -5.24 4.89 -9.63
C ARG A 98 -6.10 3.66 -9.86
N GLY A 99 -7.33 3.84 -10.32
CA GLY A 99 -8.35 2.80 -10.34
C GLY A 99 -9.74 3.38 -10.35
N LEU A 100 -10.72 2.64 -9.86
CA LEU A 100 -12.13 3.00 -9.93
C LEU A 100 -12.91 2.57 -8.70
N ARG A 101 -14.11 3.13 -8.57
CA ARG A 101 -15.17 2.60 -7.73
C ARG A 101 -16.36 2.24 -8.59
N ALA A 102 -16.93 1.06 -8.38
CA ALA A 102 -18.08 0.60 -9.15
C ALA A 102 -19.25 0.18 -8.27
N GLU A 103 -20.44 0.26 -8.87
CA GLU A 103 -21.70 -0.22 -8.32
C GLU A 103 -21.73 -1.74 -8.32
N HIS A 104 -21.37 -2.35 -9.45
CA HIS A 104 -21.34 -3.80 -9.58
C HIS A 104 -19.94 -4.30 -9.88
N CYS A 105 -19.60 -5.44 -9.29
CA CYS A 105 -18.38 -6.15 -9.58
C CYS A 105 -18.58 -7.67 -9.62
N ARG A 106 -17.78 -8.35 -10.44
CA ARG A 106 -17.67 -9.81 -10.48
C ARG A 106 -16.20 -10.19 -10.58
N VAL A 107 -15.80 -11.26 -9.90
CA VAL A 107 -14.47 -11.84 -10.07
C VAL A 107 -14.47 -12.64 -11.37
N GLU A 108 -13.53 -12.37 -12.27
CA GLU A 108 -13.39 -13.13 -13.51
C GLU A 108 -12.23 -14.13 -13.43
N ALA A 109 -11.11 -13.69 -12.84
CA ALA A 109 -9.94 -14.51 -12.67
C ALA A 109 -9.25 -14.24 -11.33
N LEU A 110 -8.59 -15.26 -10.79
CA LEU A 110 -7.92 -15.24 -9.51
C LEU A 110 -6.56 -15.90 -9.61
N TRP A 111 -5.51 -15.17 -9.29
CA TRP A 111 -4.19 -15.71 -9.04
C TRP A 111 -4.06 -16.04 -7.56
N LEU A 112 -3.69 -17.28 -7.28
CA LEU A 112 -3.37 -17.77 -5.95
C LEU A 112 -1.89 -18.15 -5.89
N SER A 113 -1.14 -17.53 -4.99
CA SER A 113 0.27 -17.86 -4.80
C SER A 113 0.45 -19.32 -4.37
N ALA A 114 1.63 -19.89 -4.60
CA ALA A 114 1.99 -21.23 -4.14
C ALA A 114 1.92 -21.42 -2.61
N ALA A 115 1.86 -20.33 -1.84
CA ALA A 115 1.71 -20.39 -0.38
C ALA A 115 0.26 -20.69 0.06
N VAL A 116 -0.72 -20.63 -0.84
CA VAL A 116 -2.12 -20.98 -0.55
C VAL A 116 -2.25 -22.51 -0.62
N PRO A 117 -2.64 -23.18 0.49
CA PRO A 117 -2.82 -24.64 0.53
C PRO A 117 -3.83 -25.15 -0.49
N ASP A 118 -3.61 -26.35 -1.04
CA ASP A 118 -4.44 -26.92 -2.10
C ASP A 118 -5.88 -27.18 -1.64
N ASP A 119 -6.08 -27.64 -0.41
CA ASP A 119 -7.42 -27.83 0.16
C ASP A 119 -8.21 -26.53 0.29
N LEU A 120 -7.52 -25.40 0.49
CA LEU A 120 -8.12 -24.07 0.48
C LEU A 120 -8.41 -23.60 -0.95
N VAL A 121 -7.54 -23.91 -1.91
CA VAL A 121 -7.82 -23.66 -3.34
C VAL A 121 -9.04 -24.43 -3.82
N ASP A 122 -9.18 -25.69 -3.42
CA ASP A 122 -10.36 -26.50 -3.75
C ASP A 122 -11.64 -25.91 -3.16
N ARG A 123 -11.58 -25.33 -1.94
CA ARG A 123 -12.72 -24.60 -1.36
C ARG A 123 -13.07 -23.36 -2.17
N VAL A 124 -12.08 -22.57 -2.57
CA VAL A 124 -12.29 -21.39 -3.42
C VAL A 124 -12.96 -21.79 -4.74
N LEU A 125 -12.48 -22.84 -5.40
CA LEU A 125 -13.05 -23.34 -6.66
C LEU A 125 -14.50 -23.82 -6.50
N ARG A 126 -14.83 -24.46 -5.38
CA ARG A 126 -16.22 -24.88 -5.09
C ARG A 126 -17.15 -23.68 -4.87
N ASN A 127 -16.67 -22.64 -4.19
CA ASN A 127 -17.47 -21.46 -3.90
C ASN A 127 -17.58 -20.50 -5.10
N HIS A 128 -16.62 -20.56 -6.02
CA HIS A 128 -16.50 -19.66 -7.17
C HIS A 128 -16.25 -20.42 -8.49
N PRO A 129 -17.19 -21.27 -8.93
CA PRO A 129 -16.97 -22.19 -10.06
C PRO A 129 -16.78 -21.50 -11.41
N SER A 130 -17.26 -20.26 -11.61
CA SER A 130 -17.03 -19.51 -12.86
C SER A 130 -15.71 -18.75 -12.90
N VAL A 131 -14.97 -18.68 -11.78
CA VAL A 131 -13.73 -17.91 -11.69
C VAL A 131 -12.55 -18.74 -12.21
N ALA A 132 -11.81 -18.19 -13.18
CA ALA A 132 -10.58 -18.81 -13.66
C ALA A 132 -9.47 -18.70 -12.59
N VAL A 133 -9.03 -19.82 -12.01
CA VAL A 133 -7.98 -19.82 -10.98
C VAL A 133 -6.62 -20.18 -11.60
N HIS A 134 -5.62 -19.32 -11.37
CA HIS A 134 -4.26 -19.46 -11.89
C HIS A 134 -3.23 -19.52 -10.76
N ARG A 135 -2.17 -20.33 -10.94
CA ARG A 135 -0.97 -20.29 -10.09
C ARG A 135 0.11 -19.35 -10.62
N ASP A 136 0.07 -19.08 -11.93
CA ASP A 136 0.93 -18.12 -12.60
C ASP A 136 0.20 -16.77 -12.76
N ARG A 137 0.72 -15.75 -12.09
CA ARG A 137 0.18 -14.38 -12.11
C ARG A 137 0.31 -13.74 -13.49
N ALA A 138 1.43 -13.92 -14.16
CA ALA A 138 1.67 -13.31 -15.45
C ALA A 138 0.72 -13.89 -16.49
N ARG A 139 0.52 -15.21 -16.44
CA ARG A 139 -0.45 -15.90 -17.29
C ARG A 139 -1.88 -15.40 -17.07
N MET A 140 -2.33 -15.27 -15.82
CA MET A 140 -3.66 -14.71 -15.52
C MET A 140 -3.85 -13.33 -16.16
N LEU A 141 -2.88 -12.43 -16.01
CA LEU A 141 -2.97 -11.06 -16.54
C LEU A 141 -2.88 -11.00 -18.06
N ALA A 142 -2.18 -11.96 -18.69
CA ALA A 142 -2.16 -12.08 -20.13
C ALA A 142 -3.50 -12.57 -20.70
N GLU A 143 -4.16 -13.51 -20.02
CA GLU A 143 -5.48 -14.04 -20.41
C GLU A 143 -6.62 -13.08 -20.04
N HIS A 144 -6.46 -12.31 -18.95
CA HIS A 144 -7.44 -11.37 -18.42
C HIS A 144 -6.81 -9.97 -18.20
N PRO A 145 -6.46 -9.24 -19.28
CA PRO A 145 -5.81 -7.94 -19.16
C PRO A 145 -6.74 -6.89 -18.53
N PRO A 146 -6.27 -6.08 -17.56
CA PRO A 146 -7.00 -4.92 -17.07
C PRO A 146 -7.26 -3.90 -18.19
N THR A 147 -8.39 -3.23 -18.13
CA THR A 147 -8.73 -2.13 -19.04
C THR A 147 -7.92 -0.90 -18.68
N GLU A 148 -7.18 -0.34 -19.64
CA GLU A 148 -6.56 0.97 -19.48
C GLU A 148 -7.59 2.08 -19.70
N LEU A 149 -7.65 3.03 -18.77
CA LEU A 149 -8.48 4.22 -18.88
C LEU A 149 -7.57 5.45 -19.01
N ASP A 150 -7.96 6.42 -19.85
CA ASP A 150 -7.18 7.64 -20.11
C ASP A 150 -6.89 8.46 -18.83
N CYS A 151 -7.76 8.36 -17.83
CA CYS A 151 -7.60 9.07 -16.56
C CYS A 151 -6.59 8.42 -15.62
N TYR A 152 -6.13 7.19 -15.92
CA TYR A 152 -5.11 6.54 -15.12
C TYR A 152 -3.79 7.27 -15.29
N GLU A 153 -3.14 7.56 -14.16
CA GLU A 153 -1.78 8.07 -14.20
C GLU A 153 -0.94 7.11 -15.06
N PRO A 154 -0.08 7.59 -15.95
CA PRO A 154 0.86 6.73 -16.64
C PRO A 154 1.78 6.04 -15.63
N SER A 155 2.20 4.83 -15.94
CA SER A 155 3.26 4.09 -15.23
C SER A 155 4.61 4.78 -15.42
N GLY A 156 4.81 5.94 -14.76
CA GLY A 156 6.09 6.62 -14.72
C GLY A 156 7.17 5.68 -14.17
N ARG A 157 8.25 5.49 -14.94
CA ARG A 157 9.44 4.72 -14.51
C ARG A 157 9.86 5.22 -13.13
N GLY A 158 9.78 4.34 -12.13
CA GLY A 158 9.95 4.67 -10.72
C GLY A 158 11.35 5.19 -10.39
N THR A 159 11.60 6.47 -10.60
CA THR A 159 12.80 7.17 -10.15
C THR A 159 12.72 7.56 -8.67
N GLY A 160 11.53 7.52 -8.05
CA GLY A 160 11.33 7.89 -6.64
C GLY A 160 11.80 6.86 -5.60
N ARG A 161 11.95 5.57 -5.96
CA ARG A 161 12.34 4.50 -5.01
C ARG A 161 13.82 4.51 -4.63
N ALA A 162 14.69 5.06 -5.48
CA ALA A 162 16.13 5.16 -5.18
C ALA A 162 16.38 6.25 -4.12
N THR A 163 15.80 7.42 -4.31
CA THR A 163 15.95 8.58 -3.42
C THR A 163 15.42 8.31 -2.02
N GLY A 164 14.29 7.59 -1.89
CA GLY A 164 13.75 7.18 -0.60
C GLY A 164 14.65 6.20 0.17
N ARG A 165 15.28 5.24 -0.53
CA ARG A 165 16.20 4.28 0.09
C ARG A 165 17.48 4.93 0.58
N LEU A 166 18.09 5.81 -0.21
CA LEU A 166 19.26 6.59 0.19
C LEU A 166 18.99 7.42 1.46
N TRP A 167 17.78 7.99 1.58
CA TRP A 167 17.39 8.77 2.75
C TRP A 167 17.24 7.93 4.02
N TRP A 168 16.62 6.75 3.91
CA TRP A 168 16.56 5.80 5.02
C TRP A 168 17.95 5.32 5.45
N SER A 169 18.83 5.02 4.49
CA SER A 169 20.22 4.66 4.79
C SER A 169 20.97 5.78 5.50
N ALA A 170 20.81 7.03 5.07
CA ALA A 170 21.43 8.20 5.72
C ALA A 170 20.89 8.42 7.15
N ALA A 171 19.58 8.28 7.37
CA ALA A 171 18.97 8.40 8.69
C ALA A 171 19.45 7.29 9.64
N ILE A 172 19.54 6.05 9.16
CA ILE A 172 20.09 4.91 9.92
C ILE A 172 21.56 5.16 10.28
N ALA A 173 22.38 5.59 9.31
CA ALA A 173 23.78 5.90 9.56
C ALA A 173 23.95 6.99 10.62
N ALA A 174 23.17 8.07 10.56
CA ALA A 174 23.17 9.12 11.57
C ALA A 174 22.74 8.62 12.95
N ALA A 175 21.75 7.73 13.02
CA ALA A 175 21.29 7.12 14.26
C ALA A 175 22.38 6.22 14.89
N VAL A 176 23.03 5.38 14.08
CA VAL A 176 24.12 4.50 14.50
C VAL A 176 25.30 5.31 15.01
N VAL A 177 25.79 6.26 14.21
CA VAL A 177 26.92 7.12 14.59
C VAL A 177 26.62 7.93 15.86
N GLY A 178 25.40 8.45 15.99
CA GLY A 178 24.96 9.16 17.18
C GLY A 178 24.89 8.30 18.45
N SER A 179 24.85 6.97 18.31
CA SER A 179 24.80 6.03 19.44
C SER A 179 26.17 5.52 19.87
N LEU A 180 27.23 5.82 19.11
CA LEU A 180 28.58 5.36 19.43
C LEU A 180 29.19 6.13 20.59
N PRO A 181 29.99 5.47 21.45
CA PRO A 181 30.75 6.14 22.51
C PRO A 181 31.70 7.20 21.95
N ALA A 182 31.82 8.35 22.63
CA ALA A 182 32.63 9.47 22.13
C ALA A 182 34.12 9.13 22.03
N ASP A 183 34.62 8.23 22.87
CA ASP A 183 35.97 7.67 22.84
C ASP A 183 36.25 6.88 21.56
N TRP A 184 35.25 6.18 21.02
CA TRP A 184 35.37 5.47 19.75
C TRP A 184 35.42 6.42 18.54
N LEU A 185 34.96 7.65 18.74
CA LEU A 185 34.93 8.71 17.72
C LEU A 185 36.15 9.66 17.85
N GLY A 186 37.14 9.32 18.67
CA GLY A 186 38.33 10.15 18.87
C GLY A 186 38.13 11.29 19.89
N GLY A 187 37.21 11.10 20.84
CA GLY A 187 36.92 12.02 21.94
C GLY A 187 35.73 12.95 21.69
N ALA A 188 35.31 13.67 22.74
CA ALA A 188 34.11 14.50 22.75
C ALA A 188 34.09 15.59 21.66
N ARG A 189 35.25 16.18 21.35
CA ARG A 189 35.35 17.22 20.32
C ARG A 189 35.10 16.66 18.91
N SER A 190 35.69 15.51 18.61
CA SER A 190 35.51 14.81 17.33
C SER A 190 34.08 14.30 17.16
N ALA A 191 33.47 13.77 18.23
CA ALA A 191 32.06 13.36 18.25
C ALA A 191 31.10 14.55 18.00
N ALA A 192 31.37 15.71 18.61
CA ALA A 192 30.59 16.93 18.39
C ALA A 192 30.71 17.44 16.95
N LEU A 193 31.93 17.50 16.39
CA LEU A 193 32.16 17.91 15.00
C LEU A 193 31.48 16.97 14.00
N LEU A 194 31.55 15.65 14.23
CA LEU A 194 30.88 14.66 13.39
C LEU A 194 29.36 14.82 13.43
N THR A 195 28.79 15.07 14.62
CA THR A 195 27.36 15.32 14.78
C THR A 195 26.91 16.58 14.04
N ILE A 196 27.68 17.67 14.15
CA ILE A 196 27.42 18.92 13.42
C ILE A 196 27.51 18.70 11.90
N ALA A 197 28.53 17.98 11.42
CA ALA A 197 28.69 17.67 10.00
C ALA A 197 27.53 16.83 9.46
N LEU A 198 27.08 15.81 10.20
CA LEU A 198 25.93 14.99 9.83
C LEU A 198 24.62 15.80 9.84
N ALA A 199 24.42 16.68 10.83
CA ALA A 199 23.26 17.56 10.88
C ALA A 199 23.23 18.56 9.71
N ALA A 200 24.38 19.14 9.37
CA ALA A 200 24.52 20.05 8.23
C ALA A 200 24.27 19.32 6.90
N ALA A 201 24.89 18.15 6.70
CA ALA A 201 24.67 17.33 5.50
C ALA A 201 23.20 16.92 5.35
N PHE A 202 22.55 16.53 6.45
CA PHE A 202 21.12 16.21 6.48
C PHE A 202 20.24 17.42 6.15
N ALA A 203 20.52 18.58 6.74
CA ALA A 203 19.78 19.82 6.47
C ALA A 203 19.90 20.24 4.99
N VAL A 204 21.12 20.22 4.44
CA VAL A 204 21.39 20.53 3.02
C VAL A 204 20.69 19.52 2.10
N ALA A 205 20.65 18.23 2.45
CA ALA A 205 19.92 17.23 1.68
C ALA A 205 18.38 17.34 1.82
N ALA A 206 17.88 17.93 2.91
CA ALA A 206 16.45 18.13 3.17
C ALA A 206 15.89 19.42 2.53
N LEU A 207 16.71 20.46 2.42
CA LEU A 207 16.37 21.80 1.90
C LEU A 207 15.83 21.85 0.46
N PRO A 208 16.42 21.17 -0.55
CA PRO A 208 15.94 21.27 -1.94
C PRO A 208 14.61 20.54 -2.22
N LEU A 209 13.94 20.02 -1.18
CA LEU A 209 12.74 19.19 -1.30
C LEU A 209 11.50 19.81 -0.64
N ALA A 210 11.59 21.08 -0.25
CA ALA A 210 10.42 21.94 -0.08
C ALA A 210 9.91 22.42 -1.46
N PRO A 211 8.60 22.65 -1.59
CA PRO A 211 7.58 21.76 -2.15
C PRO A 211 7.52 21.73 -3.69
N ARG A 212 7.48 20.53 -4.31
CA ARG A 212 6.84 20.33 -5.62
C ARG A 212 6.06 19.01 -5.61
N GLY A 213 4.74 19.09 -5.42
CA GLY A 213 3.83 17.97 -5.62
C GLY A 213 3.00 17.54 -4.39
N PRO A 214 1.67 17.36 -4.52
CA PRO A 214 0.77 16.83 -3.49
C PRO A 214 0.84 15.30 -3.42
N ASP A 215 2.02 14.75 -3.12
CA ASP A 215 2.16 13.29 -3.03
C ASP A 215 1.87 12.79 -1.60
N ALA A 216 1.13 11.68 -1.52
CA ALA A 216 0.64 11.05 -0.28
C ALA A 216 1.74 10.56 0.69
N GLY A 217 3.03 10.71 0.35
CA GLY A 217 4.18 10.45 1.21
C GLY A 217 4.58 11.58 2.16
N ARG A 218 3.87 12.73 2.14
CA ARG A 218 4.17 13.94 2.94
C ARG A 218 4.26 13.72 4.47
N PRO A 219 3.37 12.97 5.16
CA PRO A 219 3.42 12.90 6.61
C PRO A 219 4.59 12.05 7.12
N GLY A 220 4.86 10.90 6.49
CA GLY A 220 5.95 10.01 6.91
C GLY A 220 7.34 10.65 6.76
N ARG A 221 7.52 11.44 5.69
CA ARG A 221 8.80 12.13 5.44
C ARG A 221 9.05 13.27 6.43
N ARG A 222 8.02 14.06 6.77
CA ARG A 222 8.12 15.12 7.78
C ARG A 222 8.41 14.54 9.16
N LEU A 223 7.74 13.44 9.50
CA LEU A 223 7.97 12.73 10.76
C LEU A 223 9.41 12.20 10.84
N LEU A 224 9.93 11.61 9.75
CA LEU A 224 11.32 11.14 9.69
C LEU A 224 12.31 12.30 9.86
N CYS A 225 12.12 13.43 9.15
CA CYS A 225 12.97 14.60 9.31
C CYS A 225 12.96 15.16 10.74
N LEU A 226 11.78 15.26 11.36
CA LEU A 226 11.64 15.72 12.74
C LEU A 226 12.34 14.75 13.71
N ALA A 227 12.10 13.44 13.57
CA ALA A 227 12.72 12.43 14.41
C ALA A 227 14.26 12.45 14.30
N THR A 228 14.80 12.56 13.09
CA THR A 228 16.25 12.66 12.88
C THR A 228 16.83 13.97 13.44
N SER A 229 16.16 15.11 13.26
CA SER A 229 16.62 16.38 13.84
C SER A 229 16.61 16.36 15.37
N VAL A 230 15.55 15.83 15.99
CA VAL A 230 15.47 15.67 17.45
C VAL A 230 16.55 14.71 17.95
N TRP A 231 16.82 13.63 17.22
CA TRP A 231 17.89 12.66 17.54
C TRP A 231 19.29 13.29 17.57
N LEU A 232 19.58 14.13 16.58
CA LEU A 232 20.85 14.83 16.47
C LEU A 232 21.00 15.90 17.55
N LEU A 233 19.95 16.69 17.80
CA LEU A 233 19.92 17.72 18.86
C LEU A 233 20.08 17.13 20.26
N ALA A 234 19.55 15.93 20.50
CA ALA A 234 19.72 15.23 21.77
C ALA A 234 21.18 14.94 22.13
N GLY A 235 22.08 14.87 21.14
CA GLY A 235 23.52 14.70 21.39
C GLY A 235 24.16 15.87 22.14
N PHE A 236 23.61 17.08 22.00
CA PHE A 236 24.13 18.28 22.66
C PHE A 236 23.66 18.42 24.13
N LEU A 237 22.65 17.64 24.53
CA LEU A 237 22.11 17.65 25.90
C LEU A 237 22.84 16.65 26.83
N GLY A 238 23.92 16.03 26.36
CA GLY A 238 24.70 15.08 27.15
C GLY A 238 23.88 13.87 27.63
N PRO A 239 24.13 13.36 28.86
CA PRO A 239 23.41 12.21 29.41
C PRO A 239 21.88 12.42 29.49
N VAL A 240 21.44 13.65 29.71
CA VAL A 240 20.02 14.02 29.78
C VAL A 240 19.34 13.81 28.42
N GLY A 241 19.98 14.22 27.32
CA GLY A 241 19.45 13.97 25.98
C GLY A 241 19.39 12.50 25.60
N LEU A 242 20.35 11.71 26.05
CA LEU A 242 20.37 10.27 25.82
C LEU A 242 19.18 9.58 26.51
N VAL A 243 18.97 9.87 27.80
CA VAL A 243 17.91 9.23 28.61
C VAL A 243 16.52 9.74 28.26
N PHE A 244 16.32 11.06 28.13
CA PHE A 244 14.99 11.65 28.02
C PHE A 244 14.52 11.89 26.58
N VAL A 245 15.41 11.80 25.59
CA VAL A 245 15.05 12.06 24.18
C VAL A 245 15.35 10.87 23.29
N ARG A 246 16.57 10.33 23.31
CA ARG A 246 16.95 9.21 22.43
C ARG A 246 16.30 7.89 22.82
N LEU A 247 16.31 7.54 24.10
CA LEU A 247 15.71 6.28 24.55
C LEU A 247 14.20 6.20 24.25
N PRO A 248 13.37 7.24 24.53
CA PRO A 248 11.95 7.22 24.16
C PRO A 248 11.71 7.19 22.65
N LEU A 249 12.54 7.88 21.86
CA LEU A 249 12.44 7.83 20.39
C LEU A 249 12.76 6.42 19.85
N LEU A 250 13.80 5.76 20.36
CA LEU A 250 14.09 4.36 19.99
C LEU A 250 12.94 3.43 20.36
N GLN A 251 12.38 3.60 21.57
CA GLN A 251 11.23 2.82 22.02
C GLN A 251 10.02 3.03 21.10
N ALA A 252 9.69 4.28 20.77
CA ALA A 252 8.59 4.60 19.87
C ALA A 252 8.79 4.01 18.47
N VAL A 253 10.00 4.12 17.90
CA VAL A 253 10.34 3.53 16.58
C VAL A 253 10.28 2.00 16.65
N SER A 254 10.76 1.40 17.73
CA SER A 254 10.74 -0.07 17.91
C SER A 254 9.32 -0.59 18.05
N ILE A 255 8.46 0.09 18.83
CA ILE A 255 7.04 -0.27 18.96
C ILE A 255 6.33 -0.12 17.62
N ALA A 256 6.51 1.01 16.92
CA ALA A 256 5.90 1.21 15.60
C ALA A 256 6.40 0.19 14.57
N GLY A 257 7.70 -0.12 14.60
CA GLY A 257 8.31 -1.15 13.75
C GLY A 257 7.77 -2.55 14.04
N LEU A 258 7.65 -2.91 15.32
CA LEU A 258 7.08 -4.18 15.76
C LEU A 258 5.59 -4.28 15.40
N GLN A 259 4.81 -3.22 15.64
CA GLN A 259 3.41 -3.15 15.23
C GLN A 259 3.26 -3.31 13.72
N HIS A 260 4.08 -2.62 12.93
CA HIS A 260 4.09 -2.77 11.48
C HIS A 260 4.46 -4.21 11.08
N LEU A 261 5.49 -4.80 11.69
CA LEU A 261 5.87 -6.18 11.44
C LEU A 261 4.75 -7.17 11.81
N CYS A 262 4.08 -6.99 12.95
CA CYS A 262 2.94 -7.80 13.35
C CYS A 262 1.80 -7.68 12.34
N LEU A 263 1.44 -6.46 11.90
CA LEU A 263 0.43 -6.24 10.86
C LEU A 263 0.83 -6.89 9.53
N LEU A 264 2.12 -6.85 9.17
CA LEU A 264 2.65 -7.54 8.00
C LEU A 264 2.55 -9.06 8.14
N LEU A 265 2.87 -9.62 9.31
CA LEU A 265 2.82 -11.05 9.57
C LEU A 265 1.38 -11.58 9.63
N GLU A 266 0.46 -10.85 10.28
CA GLU A 266 -0.97 -11.16 10.26
C GLU A 266 -1.54 -11.08 8.85
N GLY A 267 -1.14 -10.07 8.07
CA GLY A 267 -1.52 -9.94 6.66
C GLY A 267 -0.97 -11.02 5.74
N ARG A 268 -0.04 -11.86 6.21
CA ARG A 268 0.53 -13.02 5.50
C ARG A 268 -0.09 -14.36 5.91
N ARG A 269 -0.96 -14.40 6.94
CA ARG A 269 -1.59 -15.66 7.36
C ARG A 269 -2.62 -16.11 6.34
N ILE A 270 -2.57 -17.41 6.02
CA ILE A 270 -3.52 -18.09 5.16
C ILE A 270 -3.97 -19.37 5.90
N PRO A 271 -5.27 -19.62 6.06
CA PRO A 271 -6.38 -18.70 5.78
C PRO A 271 -6.34 -17.47 6.70
N ALA A 272 -6.93 -16.37 6.25
CA ALA A 272 -7.05 -15.17 7.06
C ALA A 272 -8.08 -15.37 8.17
N HIS A 273 -7.79 -14.85 9.37
CA HIS A 273 -8.81 -14.72 10.40
C HIS A 273 -9.81 -13.63 9.97
N ILE A 274 -11.09 -13.97 9.95
CA ILE A 274 -12.18 -13.06 9.64
C ILE A 274 -12.84 -12.69 10.98
N PRO A 275 -12.75 -11.42 11.41
CA PRO A 275 -13.41 -10.94 12.62
C PRO A 275 -14.93 -10.81 12.43
#